data_AF-A0A5C2HUQ8-F1
#
_entry.id   AF-A0A5C2HUQ8-F1
#
_cell.length_a   1.000
_cell.length_b   1.000
_cell.length_c   1.000
_cell.angle_alpha   90.00
_cell.angle_beta   90.00
_cell.angle_gamma   90.00
#
_symmetry.space_group_name_H-M   'P 1'
#
loop_
_entity.id
_entity.type
_entity.pdbx_description
1 polymer ?
#
loop_
_entity_poly.entity_id
_entity_poly.type
_entity_poly.pdbx_seq_one_letter_code
_entity_poly.pdbx_strand_id
1 'polypeptide(L)'
;MGITTQISSDGAQMTIKLPASFDIGVSKEFRNIKNSAATGLKKFVIDFSQTEHMDSSALGMLLLLREELGGDTVNIELHHCSETIRELLKLARFDDLFTII
;
A
#
# COMPACT_ATOMS: atom_id res chain seq x y z
N MET A 1 -9.62 -14.27 -2.20
CA MET A 1 -8.26 -14.36 -1.65
C MET A 1 -7.83 -12.94 -1.34
N GLY A 2 -7.40 -12.71 -0.10
CA GLY A 2 -7.36 -11.39 0.51
C GLY A 2 -6.02 -10.69 0.43
N ILE A 3 -5.89 -9.60 1.18
CA ILE A 3 -4.62 -8.91 1.35
C ILE A 3 -3.75 -9.71 2.33
N THR A 4 -2.47 -9.90 1.99
CA THR A 4 -1.52 -10.61 2.86
C THR A 4 -0.48 -9.64 3.41
N THR A 5 -0.18 -9.74 4.70
CA THR A 5 0.83 -8.90 5.36
C THR A 5 1.96 -9.76 5.90
N GLN A 6 3.19 -9.29 5.74
CA GLN A 6 4.37 -9.95 6.25
C GLN A 6 5.30 -8.91 6.87
N ILE A 7 5.70 -9.14 8.13
CA ILE A 7 6.66 -8.29 8.82
C ILE A 7 8.04 -8.91 8.62
N SER A 8 9.04 -8.09 8.29
CA SER A 8 10.42 -8.55 8.21
C SER A 8 10.94 -9.02 9.57
N SER A 9 11.89 -9.94 9.56
CA SER A 9 12.52 -10.48 10.77
C SER A 9 13.16 -9.42 11.66
N ASP A 10 13.57 -8.29 11.08
CA ASP A 10 14.16 -7.15 11.79
C ASP A 10 13.11 -6.24 12.45
N GLY A 11 11.80 -6.47 12.20
CA GLY A 11 10.71 -5.66 12.75
C GLY A 11 10.66 -4.21 12.23
N ALA A 12 11.55 -3.83 11.32
CA ALA A 12 11.66 -2.47 10.80
C ALA A 12 10.78 -2.18 9.57
N GLN A 13 10.37 -3.22 8.83
CA GLN A 13 9.55 -3.09 7.63
C GLN A 13 8.38 -4.08 7.59
N MET A 14 7.27 -3.64 7.01
CA MET A 14 6.10 -4.46 6.72
C MET A 14 5.83 -4.48 5.22
N THR A 15 5.69 -5.66 4.65
CA THR A 15 5.30 -5.89 3.26
C THR A 15 3.82 -6.26 3.19
N ILE A 16 3.07 -5.55 2.35
CA ILE A 16 1.64 -5.71 2.10
C ILE A 16 1.48 -6.16 0.67
N LYS A 17 1.05 -7.41 0.46
CA LYS A 17 0.76 -7.95 -0.87
C LYS A 17 -0.70 -7.73 -1.20
N LEU A 18 -0.93 -6.95 -2.26
CA LEU A 18 -2.26 -6.65 -2.75
C LEU A 18 -2.83 -7.81 -3.57
N PRO A 19 -4.16 -8.00 -3.56
CA PRO A 19 -4.82 -8.97 -4.43
C PRO A 19 -4.88 -8.48 -5.88
N ALA A 20 -5.41 -9.32 -6.76
CA ALA A 20 -5.56 -9.04 -8.19
C ALA A 20 -6.42 -7.80 -8.50
N SER A 21 -7.48 -7.61 -7.72
CA SER A 21 -8.33 -6.42 -7.80
C SER A 21 -8.19 -5.61 -6.52
N PHE A 22 -7.62 -4.42 -6.64
CA PHE A 22 -7.51 -3.46 -5.55
C PHE A 22 -8.58 -2.39 -5.71
N ASP A 23 -9.74 -2.67 -5.11
CA ASP A 23 -10.94 -1.85 -5.13
C ASP A 23 -11.58 -1.75 -3.74
N ILE A 24 -12.67 -1.01 -3.59
CA ILE A 24 -13.34 -0.77 -2.29
C ILE A 24 -13.72 -2.05 -1.53
N GLY A 25 -13.86 -3.19 -2.22
CA GLY A 25 -14.10 -4.51 -1.62
C GLY A 25 -13.01 -4.94 -0.64
N VAL A 26 -11.77 -4.48 -0.83
CA VAL A 26 -10.64 -4.84 0.04
C VAL A 26 -10.47 -3.91 1.25
N SER A 27 -11.27 -2.83 1.35
CA SER A 27 -11.17 -1.81 2.40
C SER A 27 -11.20 -2.37 3.83
N LYS A 28 -12.03 -3.40 4.08
CA LYS A 28 -12.11 -4.05 5.39
C LYS A 28 -10.83 -4.78 5.77
N GLU A 29 -10.25 -5.50 4.82
CA GLU A 29 -8.99 -6.22 5.05
C GLU A 29 -7.82 -5.26 5.16
N PHE A 30 -7.81 -4.19 4.37
CA PHE A 30 -6.78 -3.14 4.45
C PHE A 30 -6.76 -2.44 5.81
N ARG A 31 -7.93 -2.24 6.44
CA ARG A 31 -8.02 -1.76 7.82
C ARG A 31 -7.47 -2.76 8.86
N ASN A 32 -7.56 -4.06 8.61
CA ASN A 32 -7.00 -5.08 9.51
C ASN A 32 -5.47 -5.13 9.49
N ILE A 33 -4.84 -4.71 8.39
CA ILE A 33 -3.38 -4.58 8.28
C ILE A 33 -2.86 -3.63 9.35
N LYS A 34 -3.52 -2.48 9.53
CA LYS A 34 -3.20 -1.50 10.58
C LYS A 34 -3.22 -2.14 11.97
N ASN A 35 -4.25 -2.93 12.29
CA ASN A 35 -4.34 -3.59 13.60
C ASN A 35 -3.18 -4.57 13.84
N SER A 36 -2.55 -5.04 12.77
CA SER A 36 -1.40 -5.95 12.80
C SER A 36 -0.06 -5.22 12.65
N ALA A 37 -0.06 -3.93 12.34
CA ALA A 37 1.15 -3.13 12.22
C ALA A 37 1.73 -2.90 13.62
N ALA A 38 2.90 -3.50 13.87
CA ALA A 38 3.63 -3.28 15.10
C ALA A 38 3.97 -1.79 15.27
N THR A 39 3.86 -1.30 16.50
CA THR A 39 4.25 0.05 16.87
C THR A 39 5.74 0.27 16.55
N GLY A 40 6.05 1.25 15.69
CA GLY A 40 7.42 1.64 15.36
C GLY A 40 7.92 1.23 13.98
N LEU A 41 7.10 0.59 13.14
CA LEU A 41 7.43 0.37 11.72
C LEU A 41 7.63 1.71 11.01
N LYS A 42 8.81 1.92 10.42
CA LYS A 42 9.13 3.15 9.66
C LYS A 42 9.03 2.96 8.15
N LYS A 43 8.98 1.71 7.69
CA LYS A 43 8.97 1.36 6.28
C LYS A 43 7.82 0.41 5.97
N PHE A 44 7.02 0.77 4.98
CA PHE A 44 5.92 -0.04 4.45
C PHE A 44 6.16 -0.27 2.97
N VAL A 45 6.06 -1.53 2.56
CA VAL A 45 6.23 -1.94 1.16
C VAL A 45 4.88 -2.47 0.70
N ILE A 46 4.29 -1.85 -0.31
CA ILE A 46 3.04 -2.29 -0.94
C ILE A 46 3.41 -2.96 -2.26
N ASP A 47 3.17 -4.26 -2.34
CA ASP A 47 3.56 -5.10 -3.47
C ASP A 47 2.35 -5.33 -4.38
N PHE A 48 2.45 -4.79 -5.60
CA PHE A 48 1.44 -4.86 -6.66
C PHE A 48 1.68 -6.03 -7.63
N SER A 49 2.60 -6.96 -7.33
CA SER A 49 2.98 -8.06 -8.24
C SER A 49 1.81 -8.94 -8.68
N GLN A 50 0.74 -9.01 -7.88
CA GLN A 50 -0.47 -9.73 -8.23
C GLN A 50 -1.60 -8.82 -8.70
N THR A 51 -1.47 -7.49 -8.56
CA THR A 51 -2.53 -6.52 -8.84
C THR A 51 -2.59 -6.20 -10.33
N GLU A 52 -3.73 -6.53 -10.92
CA GLU A 52 -4.03 -6.29 -12.33
C GLU A 52 -4.97 -5.09 -12.51
N HIS A 53 -5.86 -4.87 -11.54
CA HIS A 53 -6.87 -3.82 -11.58
C HIS A 53 -6.82 -2.94 -10.34
N MET A 54 -6.86 -1.62 -10.56
CA MET A 54 -6.91 -0.60 -9.53
C MET A 54 -7.87 0.51 -9.93
N ASP A 55 -8.76 0.89 -9.01
CA ASP A 55 -9.75 1.95 -9.22
C ASP A 55 -9.42 3.25 -8.45
N SER A 56 -10.15 4.33 -8.74
CA SER A 56 -10.05 5.60 -8.02
C SER A 56 -10.27 5.47 -6.51
N SER A 57 -11.10 4.51 -6.09
CA SER A 57 -11.32 4.22 -4.66
C SER A 57 -10.08 3.66 -3.98
N ALA A 58 -9.21 2.95 -4.70
CA ALA A 58 -7.97 2.40 -4.19
C ALA A 58 -6.92 3.46 -3.86
N LEU A 59 -6.83 4.51 -4.68
CA LEU A 59 -5.97 5.67 -4.40
C LEU A 59 -6.34 6.32 -3.07
N GLY A 60 -7.63 6.52 -2.82
CA GLY A 60 -8.12 7.06 -1.54
C GLY A 60 -7.74 6.16 -0.35
N MET A 61 -7.77 4.83 -0.53
CA MET A 61 -7.35 3.89 0.51
C MET A 61 -5.85 3.95 0.81
N LEU A 62 -5.00 4.14 -0.21
CA LEU A 62 -3.57 4.34 -0.01
C LEU A 62 -3.29 5.64 0.76
N LEU A 63 -4.00 6.71 0.43
CA LEU A 63 -3.86 8.00 1.12
C LEU A 63 -4.30 7.90 2.59
N LEU A 64 -5.44 7.27 2.85
CA LEU A 64 -5.92 7.00 4.22
C LEU A 64 -4.92 6.15 5.01
N LEU A 65 -4.33 5.12 4.38
CA LEU A 65 -3.30 4.32 5.02
C LEU A 65 -2.09 5.17 5.39
N ARG A 66 -1.62 6.03 4.47
CA ARG A 66 -0.51 6.94 4.75
C ARG A 66 -0.80 7.84 5.95
N GLU A 67 -1.97 8.49 5.99
CA GLU A 67 -2.35 9.35 7.11
C GLU A 67 -2.37 8.58 8.44
N GLU A 68 -2.99 7.39 8.46
CA GLU A 68 -3.14 6.58 9.67
C GLU A 68 -1.82 5.95 10.16
N LEU A 69 -0.85 5.70 9.26
CA LEU A 69 0.46 5.14 9.60
C LEU A 69 1.44 6.19 10.14
N GLY A 70 1.11 7.48 10.08
CA GLY A 70 1.97 8.58 10.54
C GLY A 70 2.26 9.66 9.49
N GLY A 71 1.56 9.64 8.36
CA GLY A 71 1.64 10.66 7.32
C GLY A 71 3.02 10.76 6.68
N ASP A 72 3.64 11.93 6.78
CA ASP A 72 4.98 12.22 6.25
C ASP A 72 6.13 11.57 7.05
N THR A 73 5.85 10.97 8.21
CA THR A 73 6.90 10.36 9.05
C THR A 73 7.23 8.92 8.68
N VAL A 74 6.42 8.31 7.82
CA VAL A 74 6.49 6.91 7.41
C VAL A 74 6.89 6.84 5.94
N ASN A 75 7.86 5.98 5.62
CA ASN A 75 8.26 5.72 4.25
C ASN A 75 7.40 4.62 3.65
N ILE A 76 6.63 4.92 2.59
CA ILE A 76 5.80 3.96 1.88
C ILE A 76 6.37 3.77 0.46
N GLU A 77 6.71 2.53 0.14
CA GLU A 77 7.24 2.12 -1.15
C GLU A 77 6.22 1.26 -1.90
N LEU A 78 5.93 1.61 -3.15
CA LEU A 78 5.07 0.85 -4.04
C LEU A 78 5.95 0.02 -4.98
N HIS A 79 5.95 -1.30 -4.82
CA HIS A 79 6.77 -2.24 -5.58
C HIS A 79 5.95 -2.99 -6.61
N HIS A 80 6.59 -3.38 -7.72
CA HIS A 80 5.99 -4.19 -8.78
C HIS A 80 4.73 -3.55 -9.40
N CYS A 81 4.64 -2.23 -9.42
CA CYS A 81 3.55 -1.53 -10.11
C CYS A 81 3.67 -1.76 -11.63
N SER A 82 2.59 -2.25 -12.25
CA SER A 82 2.47 -2.31 -13.70
C SER A 82 2.46 -0.91 -14.33
N GLU A 83 2.76 -0.80 -15.62
CA GLU A 83 2.80 0.48 -16.33
C GLU A 83 1.49 1.27 -16.16
N THR A 84 0.33 0.61 -16.33
CA THR A 84 -1.00 1.19 -16.11
C THR A 84 -1.18 1.75 -14.70
N ILE A 85 -0.76 1.00 -13.67
CA ILE A 85 -0.85 1.44 -12.28
C ILE A 85 0.09 2.62 -12.04
N ARG A 86 1.31 2.60 -12.60
CA ARG A 86 2.26 3.72 -12.50
C ARG A 86 1.71 4.99 -13.15
N GLU A 87 1.09 4.89 -14.32
CA GLU A 87 0.46 6.05 -14.98
C GLU A 87 -0.69 6.61 -14.14
N LEU A 88 -1.53 5.74 -13.58
CA LEU A 88 -2.65 6.14 -12.74
C LEU A 88 -2.16 6.84 -11.45
N LEU A 89 -1.12 6.30 -10.80
CA LEU A 89 -0.49 6.92 -9.64
C LEU A 89 0.11 8.29 -9.97
N LYS A 90 0.81 8.41 -11.11
CA LYS A 90 1.37 9.69 -11.58
C LYS A 90 0.29 10.72 -11.91
N LEU A 91 -0.79 10.30 -12.56
CA LEU A 91 -1.92 11.18 -12.87
C LEU A 91 -2.55 11.74 -11.59
N ALA A 92 -2.59 10.93 -10.53
CA ALA A 92 -3.08 11.33 -9.21
C ALA A 92 -2.03 12.07 -8.37
N ARG A 93 -0.79 12.24 -8.86
CA ARG A 93 0.35 12.84 -8.15
C ARG A 93 0.77 12.09 -6.88
N PHE A 94 0.62 10.76 -6.90
CA PHE A 94 1.02 9.91 -5.79
C PHE A 94 2.54 9.68 -5.76
N ASP A 95 3.25 10.00 -6.83
CA ASP A 95 4.71 10.01 -6.88
C ASP A 95 5.36 11.06 -5.95
N ASP A 96 4.64 12.12 -5.58
CA ASP A 96 5.07 13.08 -4.54
C ASP A 96 4.94 12.50 -3.11
N LEU A 97 4.05 11.53 -2.92
CA LEU A 97 3.65 11.02 -1.60
C LEU A 97 4.21 9.62 -1.29
N PHE A 98 4.50 8.84 -2.33
CA PHE A 98 4.91 7.45 -2.28
C PHE A 98 6.13 7.22 -3.17
N THR A 99 7.06 6.37 -2.73
CA THR A 99 8.20 5.98 -3.56
C THR A 99 7.80 4.82 -4.47
N ILE A 100 7.75 5.03 -5.78
CA ILE A 100 7.42 3.97 -6.75
C ILE A 100 8.71 3.29 -7.22
N ILE A 101 8.85 1.99 -6.96
CA ILE A 101 10.00 1.15 -7.34
C ILE A 101 9.63 0.25 -8.51
#